data_AF-A0A0L6UQ61-F1
#
_entry.id   AF-A0A0L6UQ61-F1
#
_cell.length_a   1.000
_cell.length_b   1.000
_cell.length_c   1.000
_cell.angle_alpha   90.00
_cell.angle_beta   90.00
_cell.angle_gamma   90.00
#
_symmetry.space_group_name_H-M   'P 1'
#
loop_
_entity.id
_entity.type
_entity.pdbx_description
1 polymer ?
#
loop_
_entity_poly.entity_id
_entity_poly.type
_entity_poly.pdbx_seq_one_letter_code
_entity_poly.pdbx_strand_id
1 'polypeptide(L)'
;RGLQDHNTEPIQLGRRCTNLLDCLTTVATSLPSSSLPCLVILFEPLCRAASSRFDVVRYSVVRCYAELCKFLQEEGMLHFIYHVLPLVGDPVNLAHCQGAIEMLSRKPTFSSSLNGEY
;
A
#
# COMPACT_ATOMS: atom_id res chain seq x y z
N ARG A 1 -10.32 6.05 -38.97
CA ARG A 1 -8.92 5.88 -38.52
C ARG A 1 -8.46 7.22 -37.97
N GLY A 2 -8.21 7.35 -36.66
CA GLY A 2 -7.59 8.57 -36.10
C GLY A 2 -8.14 9.12 -34.77
N LEU A 3 -8.74 8.30 -33.89
CA LEU A 3 -9.21 8.77 -32.55
C LEU A 3 -8.92 7.80 -31.39
N GLN A 4 -7.99 6.86 -31.57
CA GLN A 4 -7.47 5.96 -30.53
C GLN A 4 -5.94 6.19 -30.58
N ASP A 5 -5.26 6.71 -29.55
CA ASP A 5 -4.63 5.85 -28.53
C ASP A 5 -3.97 6.63 -27.38
N HIS A 6 -4.29 7.91 -27.14
CA HIS A 6 -3.58 8.68 -26.10
C HIS A 6 -3.99 8.31 -24.66
N ASN A 7 -5.19 7.75 -24.46
CA ASN A 7 -5.69 7.36 -23.12
C ASN A 7 -5.44 5.88 -22.78
N THR A 8 -4.95 5.07 -23.72
CA THR A 8 -4.74 3.63 -23.51
C THR A 8 -3.52 3.37 -22.62
N GLU A 9 -2.43 4.08 -22.84
CA GLU A 9 -1.17 3.94 -22.09
C GLU A 9 -1.31 4.14 -20.57
N PRO A 10 -1.94 5.20 -20.04
CA PRO A 10 -2.09 5.37 -18.59
C PRO A 10 -2.95 4.29 -17.94
N ILE A 11 -3.98 3.80 -18.65
CA ILE A 11 -4.83 2.68 -18.16
C ILE A 11 -4.02 1.38 -18.09
N GLN A 12 -3.21 1.11 -19.12
CA GLN A 12 -2.36 -0.08 -19.15
C GLN A 12 -1.26 -0.04 -18.09
N LEU A 13 -0.68 1.13 -17.84
CA LEU A 13 0.30 1.33 -16.77
C LEU A 13 -0.34 1.06 -15.39
N GLY A 14 -1.52 1.62 -15.12
CA GLY A 14 -2.25 1.36 -13.88
C GLY A 14 -2.54 -0.12 -13.67
N ARG A 15 -2.96 -0.84 -14.73
CA ARG A 15 -3.16 -2.30 -14.69
C ARG A 15 -1.89 -3.07 -14.39
N ARG A 16 -0.76 -2.71 -15.00
CA ARG A 16 0.54 -3.35 -14.73
C ARG A 16 0.96 -3.19 -13.27
N CYS A 17 0.78 -2.00 -12.69
CA CYS A 17 1.04 -1.75 -11.27
C CYS A 17 0.17 -2.65 -10.39
N THR A 18 -1.13 -2.73 -10.67
CA THR A 18 -2.05 -3.61 -9.93
C THR A 18 -1.64 -5.08 -10.01
N ASN A 19 -1.37 -5.58 -11.22
CA ASN A 19 -0.95 -6.97 -11.41
C ASN A 19 0.34 -7.29 -10.66
N LEU A 20 1.33 -6.38 -10.68
CA LEU A 20 2.57 -6.57 -9.93
C LEU A 20 2.31 -6.68 -8.43
N LEU A 21 1.47 -5.79 -7.88
CA LEU A 21 1.14 -5.74 -6.46
C LEU A 21 0.31 -6.97 -6.01
N ASP A 22 -0.59 -7.46 -6.87
CA ASP A 22 -1.31 -8.71 -6.65
C ASP A 22 -0.37 -9.94 -6.73
N CYS A 23 0.62 -9.94 -7.63
CA CYS A 23 1.66 -10.97 -7.67
C CYS A 23 2.51 -10.97 -6.40
N LEU A 24 2.93 -9.80 -5.90
CA LEU A 24 3.71 -9.70 -4.66
C LEU A 24 2.93 -10.23 -3.46
N THR A 25 1.64 -9.89 -3.37
CA THR A 25 0.68 -10.44 -2.41
C THR A 25 0.66 -11.97 -2.48
N THR A 26 0.52 -12.52 -3.68
CA THR A 26 0.49 -13.99 -3.90
C THR A 26 1.81 -14.66 -3.49
N VAL A 27 2.95 -14.06 -3.84
CA VAL A 27 4.28 -14.56 -3.46
C VAL A 27 4.44 -14.56 -1.94
N ALA A 28 4.03 -13.48 -1.25
CA ALA A 28 4.07 -13.43 0.21
C ALA A 28 3.30 -14.58 0.86
N THR A 29 2.11 -14.92 0.35
CA THR A 29 1.31 -16.06 0.87
C THR A 29 1.94 -17.43 0.60
N SER A 30 2.83 -17.54 -0.38
CA SER A 30 3.45 -18.81 -0.80
C SER A 30 4.87 -19.01 -0.25
N LEU A 31 5.45 -17.97 0.36
CA LEU A 31 6.80 -18.01 0.90
C LEU A 31 6.83 -18.74 2.25
N PRO A 32 7.89 -19.53 2.52
CA PRO A 32 8.14 -20.03 3.87
C PRO A 32 8.27 -18.90 4.87
N SER A 33 7.84 -19.11 6.12
CA SER A 33 7.87 -18.06 7.15
C SER A 33 9.28 -17.50 7.41
N SER A 34 10.34 -18.30 7.19
CA SER A 34 11.73 -17.87 7.31
C SER A 34 12.17 -16.87 6.23
N SER A 35 11.45 -16.81 5.10
CA SER A 35 11.75 -15.90 4.00
C SER A 35 10.92 -14.61 4.05
N LEU A 36 9.83 -14.56 4.81
CA LEU A 36 8.97 -13.37 4.94
C LEU A 36 9.72 -12.10 5.37
N PRO A 37 10.70 -12.12 6.30
CA PRO A 37 11.40 -10.90 6.73
C PRO A 37 12.09 -10.13 5.60
N CYS A 38 12.44 -10.79 4.48
CA CYS A 38 13.04 -10.08 3.35
C CYS A 38 12.06 -9.11 2.67
N LEU A 39 10.75 -9.30 2.82
CA LEU A 39 9.72 -8.46 2.24
C LEU A 39 9.54 -7.11 2.97
N VAL A 40 10.15 -6.93 4.15
CA VAL A 40 10.13 -5.65 4.89
C VAL A 40 10.62 -4.49 4.04
N ILE A 41 11.58 -4.73 3.15
CA ILE A 41 12.13 -3.73 2.22
C ILE A 41 11.07 -3.11 1.29
N LEU A 42 9.91 -3.76 1.14
CA LEU A 42 8.82 -3.29 0.30
C LEU A 42 7.98 -2.21 0.97
N PHE A 43 8.01 -2.08 2.30
CA PHE A 43 7.14 -1.12 3.00
C PHE A 43 7.47 0.33 2.65
N GLU A 44 8.74 0.72 2.63
CA GLU A 44 9.15 2.08 2.30
C GLU A 44 8.72 2.52 0.88
N PRO A 45 8.99 1.77 -0.20
CA PRO A 45 8.49 2.14 -1.53
C PRO A 45 6.97 2.14 -1.63
N LEU A 46 6.26 1.27 -0.89
CA LEU A 46 4.80 1.30 -0.82
C LEU A 46 4.30 2.57 -0.13
N CYS A 47 4.88 2.99 0.99
CA CYS A 47 4.52 4.24 1.66
C CYS A 47 4.67 5.46 0.72
N ARG A 48 5.75 5.51 -0.07
CA ARG A 48 5.92 6.57 -1.08
C ARG A 48 4.88 6.49 -2.19
N ALA A 49 4.61 5.29 -2.69
CA ALA A 49 3.66 5.10 -3.78
C ALA A 49 2.19 5.38 -3.38
N ALA A 50 1.88 5.30 -2.08
CA ALA A 50 0.57 5.68 -1.54
C ALA A 50 0.28 7.18 -1.75
N SER A 51 1.30 8.01 -1.90
CA SER A 51 1.17 9.44 -2.22
C SER A 51 0.99 9.75 -3.72
N SER A 52 0.70 8.74 -4.53
CA SER A 52 0.50 8.90 -5.97
C SER A 52 -0.72 9.76 -6.30
N ARG A 53 -0.58 10.64 -7.30
CA ARG A 53 -1.71 11.38 -7.89
C ARG A 53 -2.73 10.51 -8.63
N PHE A 54 -2.40 9.24 -8.87
CA PHE A 54 -3.27 8.30 -9.57
C PHE A 54 -3.98 7.38 -8.56
N ASP A 55 -5.30 7.52 -8.45
CA ASP A 55 -6.13 6.77 -7.51
C ASP A 55 -5.97 5.25 -7.65
N VAL A 56 -5.85 4.75 -8.90
CA VAL A 56 -5.62 3.33 -9.18
C VAL A 56 -4.32 2.81 -8.57
N VAL A 57 -3.27 3.64 -8.52
CA VAL A 57 -1.99 3.27 -7.91
C VAL A 57 -2.13 3.25 -6.39
N ARG A 58 -2.75 4.28 -5.80
CA ARG A 58 -2.97 4.34 -4.35
C ARG A 58 -3.76 3.13 -3.87
N TYR A 59 -4.90 2.85 -4.52
CA TYR A 59 -5.75 1.70 -4.20
C TYR A 59 -4.97 0.37 -4.19
N SER A 60 -4.18 0.11 -5.23
CA SER A 60 -3.41 -1.13 -5.35
C SER A 60 -2.28 -1.20 -4.32
N VAL A 61 -1.61 -0.08 -4.06
CA VAL A 61 -0.54 0.01 -3.05
C VAL A 61 -1.08 -0.24 -1.65
N VAL A 62 -2.19 0.40 -1.28
CA VAL A 62 -2.83 0.21 0.03
C VAL A 62 -3.25 -1.25 0.20
N ARG A 63 -3.77 -1.91 -0.84
CA ARG A 63 -4.11 -3.34 -0.81
C ARG A 63 -2.88 -4.21 -0.56
N CYS A 64 -1.81 -4.01 -1.31
CA CYS A 64 -0.59 -4.78 -1.15
C CYS A 64 0.03 -4.57 0.24
N TYR A 65 0.05 -3.33 0.72
CA TYR A 65 0.56 -2.97 2.03
C TYR A 65 -0.22 -3.69 3.14
N ALA A 66 -1.55 -3.65 3.07
CA ALA A 66 -2.41 -4.33 4.04
C ALA A 66 -2.21 -5.85 4.03
N GLU A 67 -1.96 -6.45 2.86
CA GLU A 67 -1.67 -7.89 2.81
C GLU A 67 -0.34 -8.24 3.45
N LEU A 68 0.72 -7.47 3.18
CA LEU A 68 2.02 -7.68 3.82
C LEU A 68 1.93 -7.53 5.36
N CYS A 69 1.10 -6.60 5.84
CA CYS A 69 0.86 -6.41 7.28
C CYS A 69 0.17 -7.62 7.97
N LYS A 70 -0.40 -8.57 7.22
CA LYS A 70 -0.90 -9.83 7.81
C LYS A 70 0.23 -10.75 8.29
N PHE A 71 1.41 -10.59 7.70
CA PHE A 71 2.60 -11.41 7.97
C PHE A 71 3.68 -10.65 8.75
N LEU A 72 3.80 -9.35 8.49
CA LEU A 72 4.84 -8.45 9.00
C LEU A 72 4.19 -7.23 9.67
N GLN A 73 3.36 -7.49 10.68
CA GLN A 73 2.51 -6.46 11.30
C GLN A 73 3.34 -5.37 11.99
N GLU A 74 4.36 -5.77 12.74
CA GLU A 74 5.18 -4.82 13.52
C GLU A 74 5.97 -3.90 12.60
N GLU A 75 6.64 -4.46 11.59
CA GLU A 75 7.42 -3.70 10.62
C GLU A 75 6.53 -2.81 9.76
N GLY A 76 5.38 -3.32 9.33
CA GLY A 76 4.37 -2.52 8.64
C GLY A 76 3.95 -1.33 9.49
N MET A 77 3.54 -1.56 10.73
CA MET A 77 3.11 -0.50 11.65
C MET A 77 4.19 0.56 11.89
N LEU A 78 5.45 0.16 12.06
CA LEU A 78 6.56 1.10 12.18
C LEU A 78 6.67 2.00 10.95
N HIS A 79 6.68 1.42 9.74
CA HIS A 79 6.72 2.21 8.51
C HIS A 79 5.50 3.11 8.33
N PHE A 80 4.31 2.67 8.75
CA PHE A 80 3.09 3.50 8.70
C PHE A 80 3.26 4.74 9.59
N ILE A 81 3.68 4.55 10.84
CA ILE A 81 3.86 5.64 11.81
C ILE A 81 4.90 6.64 11.33
N TYR A 82 6.03 6.17 10.81
CA TYR A 82 7.12 7.07 10.39
C TYR A 82 6.88 7.77 9.06
N HIS A 83 6.18 7.14 8.11
CA HIS A 83 6.10 7.67 6.74
C HIS A 83 4.70 8.10 6.29
N VAL A 84 3.64 7.57 6.90
CA VAL A 84 2.26 7.77 6.42
C VAL A 84 1.45 8.62 7.38
N LEU A 85 1.52 8.35 8.68
CA LEU A 85 0.80 9.12 9.70
C LEU A 85 1.08 10.63 9.63
N PRO A 86 2.32 11.12 9.39
CA PRO A 86 2.59 12.55 9.25
C PRO A 86 1.87 13.21 8.05
N LEU A 87 1.48 12.42 7.05
CA LEU A 87 0.87 12.90 5.81
C LEU A 87 -0.64 13.09 5.89
N VAL A 88 -1.31 12.56 6.94
CA VAL A 88 -2.77 12.67 7.12
C VAL A 88 -3.23 14.14 7.21
N GLY A 89 -2.39 15.01 7.74
CA GLY A 89 -2.68 16.43 7.93
C GLY A 89 -1.92 17.36 6.98
N ASP A 90 -1.33 16.87 5.88
CA ASP A 90 -0.57 17.69 4.94
C ASP A 90 -1.50 18.70 4.22
N PRO A 91 -1.44 20.00 4.55
CA PRO A 91 -2.37 20.98 3.98
C PRO A 91 -1.98 21.39 2.55
N VAL A 92 -0.81 20.98 2.07
CA VAL A 92 -0.23 21.41 0.79
C VAL A 92 -0.50 20.38 -0.30
N ASN A 93 -0.40 19.09 0.03
CA ASN A 93 -0.55 18.02 -0.95
C ASN A 93 -1.75 17.11 -0.66
N LEU A 94 -2.82 17.31 -1.44
CA LEU A 94 -4.03 16.50 -1.34
C LEU A 94 -3.77 15.00 -1.59
N ALA A 95 -2.86 14.65 -2.50
CA ALA A 95 -2.55 13.25 -2.79
C ALA A 95 -1.88 12.54 -1.60
N HIS A 96 -1.08 13.28 -0.81
CA HIS A 96 -0.50 12.78 0.43
C HIS A 96 -1.61 12.44 1.44
N CYS A 97 -2.51 13.40 1.69
CA CYS A 97 -3.64 13.20 2.59
C CYS A 97 -4.55 12.05 2.15
N GLN A 98 -4.93 12.01 0.87
CA GLN A 98 -5.79 10.96 0.33
C GLN A 98 -5.17 9.59 0.48
N GLY A 99 -3.90 9.43 0.10
CA GLY A 99 -3.17 8.18 0.28
C GLY A 99 -3.07 7.74 1.74
N ALA A 100 -2.75 8.67 2.64
CA ALA A 100 -2.63 8.39 4.06
C ALA A 100 -3.97 8.00 4.69
N ILE A 101 -5.06 8.67 4.33
CA ILE A 101 -6.42 8.34 4.78
C ILE A 101 -6.88 6.99 4.20
N GLU A 102 -6.60 6.71 2.92
CA GLU A 102 -6.88 5.42 2.30
C GLU A 102 -6.15 4.29 3.06
N MET A 103 -4.87 4.48 3.39
CA MET A 103 -4.10 3.52 4.20
C MET A 103 -4.64 3.36 5.61
N LEU A 104 -4.98 4.45 6.30
CA LEU A 104 -5.54 4.41 7.65
C LEU A 104 -6.91 3.71 7.68
N SER A 105 -7.79 4.02 6.73
CA SER A 105 -9.12 3.43 6.63
C SER A 105 -9.06 1.93 6.30
N ARG A 106 -8.03 1.51 5.57
CA ARG A 106 -7.81 0.14 5.17
C ARG A 106 -6.96 -0.58 6.21
N LYS A 107 -7.56 -0.80 7.38
CA LYS A 107 -7.02 -1.52 8.55
C LYS A 107 -5.70 -2.28 8.27
N PRO A 108 -4.53 -1.67 8.51
CA PRO A 108 -3.49 -2.41 9.21
C PRO A 108 -4.11 -2.73 10.58
N THR A 109 -3.99 -3.94 11.08
CA THR A 109 -4.76 -4.45 12.23
C THR A 109 -4.48 -3.65 13.52
N PHE A 110 -5.10 -2.49 13.70
CA PHE A 110 -5.06 -1.70 14.95
C PHE A 110 -5.97 -2.29 16.05
N SER A 111 -6.73 -3.35 15.73
CA SER A 111 -7.82 -3.85 16.56
C SER A 111 -7.49 -5.09 17.38
N SER A 112 -6.36 -5.78 17.15
CA SER A 112 -6.00 -6.95 17.96
C SER A 112 -5.29 -6.60 19.26
N SER A 113 -4.62 -5.44 19.35
CA SER A 113 -4.00 -4.97 20.61
C SER A 113 -4.96 -4.25 21.57
N LEU A 114 -6.20 -3.96 21.16
CA LEU A 114 -7.22 -3.31 22.01
C LEU A 114 -8.28 -4.29 22.54
N ASN A 115 -8.25 -5.55 22.12
CA ASN A 115 -9.05 -6.63 22.69
C ASN A 115 -8.22 -7.51 23.65
N GLY A 116 -7.14 -6.95 24.22
CA GLY A 116 -6.51 -7.53 25.39
C GLY A 116 -7.53 -7.57 26.51
N GLU A 117 -8.03 -8.77 26.79
CA GLU A 117 -8.76 -9.08 28.02
C GLU A 117 -7.93 -8.57 29.20
N TYR A 118 -8.48 -7.58 29.90
CA TYR A 118 -8.12 -7.26 31.28
C TYR A 118 -9.05 -8.05 32.21
#